data_AF-A0A2A2GZH4-F1
#
_entry.id   AF-A0A2A2GZH4-F1
#
_cell.length_a   1.000
_cell.length_b   1.000
_cell.length_c   1.000
_cell.angle_alpha   90.00
_cell.angle_beta   90.00
_cell.angle_gamma   90.00
#
_symmetry.space_group_name_H-M   'P 1'
#
loop_
_entity.id
_entity.type
_entity.pdbx_description
1 polymer ?
#
loop_
_entity_poly.entity_id
_entity_poly.type
_entity_poly.pdbx_seq_one_letter_code
_entity_poly.pdbx_strand_id
1 'polypeptide(L)' 'MKTKQQWLLQFRRCSNEETLYKIAERISKKISGDEYANFQLAVDHRLAEIRMNTLYDKVPASVWKYVR' A
#
# COMPACT_ATOMS: atom_id res chain seq x y z
N MET A 1 -2.20 10.75 -13.41
CA MET A 1 -2.21 10.37 -11.98
C MET A 1 -2.78 8.97 -11.85
N LYS A 2 -1.98 8.04 -11.33
CA LYS A 2 -2.41 6.66 -11.10
C LYS A 2 -3.35 6.59 -9.89
N THR A 3 -4.42 5.80 -9.97
CA THR A 3 -5.38 5.66 -8.86
C THR A 3 -4.83 4.75 -7.76
N LYS A 4 -5.38 4.84 -6.54
CA LYS A 4 -5.07 3.93 -5.44
C LYS A 4 -5.14 2.45 -5.86
N GLN A 5 -6.18 2.05 -6.61
CA GLN A 5 -6.37 0.66 -7.03
C GLN A 5 -5.26 0.17 -7.99
N GLN A 6 -4.83 1.03 -8.91
CA GLN A 6 -3.74 0.72 -9.83
C GLN A 6 -2.40 0.57 -9.09
N TRP A 7 -2.16 1.35 -8.03
CA TRP A 7 -1.02 1.14 -7.15
C TRP A 7 -1.13 -0.16 -6.35
N LEU A 8 -2.29 -0.43 -5.75
CA LEU A 8 -2.55 -1.62 -4.95
C LEU A 8 -2.32 -2.91 -5.77
N LEU A 9 -2.80 -2.97 -7.01
CA LEU A 9 -2.58 -4.13 -7.89
C LEU A 9 -1.09 -4.43 -8.14
N GLN A 10 -0.24 -3.41 -8.19
CA GLN A 10 1.21 -3.60 -8.28
C GLN A 10 1.78 -4.09 -6.94
N PHE A 11 1.36 -3.50 -5.82
CA PHE A 11 1.83 -3.89 -4.49
C PHE A 11 1.36 -5.27 -4.04
N ARG A 12 0.24 -5.79 -4.57
CA ARG A 12 -0.21 -7.17 -4.33
C ARG A 12 0.77 -8.23 -4.80
N ARG A 13 1.71 -7.89 -5.69
CA ARG A 13 2.84 -8.78 -6.06
C ARG A 13 3.88 -8.92 -4.95
N CYS A 14 3.90 -8.00 -3.98
CA CYS A 14 4.80 -8.05 -2.84
C CYS A 14 4.20 -8.97 -1.78
N SER A 15 4.91 -10.04 -1.43
CA SER A 15 4.44 -11.03 -0.45
C SER A 15 4.89 -10.74 0.98
N ASN A 16 5.81 -9.80 1.17
CA ASN A 16 6.36 -9.47 2.49
C ASN A 16 6.45 -7.95 2.72
N GLU A 17 6.38 -7.57 3.98
CA GLU A 17 6.40 -6.17 4.43
C GLU A 17 7.71 -5.47 4.04
N GLU A 18 8.84 -6.14 4.20
CA GLU A 18 10.16 -5.59 3.88
C GLU A 18 10.29 -5.17 2.40
N THR A 19 9.83 -6.02 1.48
CA THR A 19 9.85 -5.76 0.04
C THR A 19 8.89 -4.64 -0.31
N LEU A 20 7.71 -4.60 0.32
CA LEU A 20 6.77 -3.50 0.15
C LEU A 20 7.43 -2.16 0.54
N TYR A 21 8.08 -2.08 1.70
CA TYR A 21 8.76 -0.87 2.15
C TYR A 21 9.94 -0.47 1.24
N LYS A 22 10.80 -1.42 0.84
CA LYS A 22 11.92 -1.13 -0.08
C LYS A 22 11.42 -0.58 -1.42
N ILE A 23 10.38 -1.18 -1.98
CA ILE A 23 9.78 -0.72 -3.24
C ILE A 23 9.10 0.63 -3.04
N ALA A 24 8.38 0.82 -1.94
CA ALA A 24 7.73 2.07 -1.61
C ALA A 24 8.75 3.21 -1.49
N GLU A 25 9.88 3.00 -0.81
CA GLU A 25 10.96 3.99 -0.71
C GLU A 25 11.58 4.33 -2.08
N ARG A 26 11.79 3.32 -2.93
CA ARG A 26 12.31 3.54 -4.29
C ARG A 26 11.34 4.34 -5.16
N ILE A 27 10.04 4.09 -5.01
CA ILE A 27 9.01 4.79 -5.77
C ILE A 27 8.80 6.19 -5.21
N SER A 28 8.78 6.38 -3.89
CA SER A 28 8.56 7.69 -3.24
C SER A 28 9.59 8.73 -3.67
N LYS A 29 10.83 8.32 -3.95
CA LYS A 29 11.89 9.17 -4.53
C LYS A 29 11.56 9.69 -5.95
N LYS A 30 10.61 9.08 -6.65
CA LYS A 30 10.24 9.37 -8.05
C LYS A 30 8.85 9.98 -8.21
N ILE A 31 8.01 9.94 -7.17
CA ILE A 31 6.66 10.50 -7.19
C ILE A 31 6.60 11.71 -6.26
N SER A 32 5.95 12.78 -6.72
CA SER A 32 5.83 14.04 -6.00
C SER A 32 4.43 14.62 -6.17
N GLY A 33 3.98 15.42 -5.20
CA GLY A 33 2.70 16.14 -5.28
C GLY A 33 1.47 15.26 -5.09
N ASP A 34 0.41 15.52 -5.85
CA ASP A 34 -0.93 14.94 -5.66
C ASP A 34 -1.02 13.41 -5.83
N GLU A 35 -0.06 12.80 -6.55
CA GLU A 35 -0.03 11.35 -6.75
C GLU A 35 0.47 10.59 -5.50
N TYR A 36 1.18 11.28 -4.60
CA TYR A 36 1.71 10.70 -3.36
C TYR A 36 0.62 10.22 -2.42
N ALA A 37 -0.51 10.95 -2.34
CA ALA A 37 -1.64 10.58 -1.49
C ALA A 37 -2.25 9.23 -1.90
N ASN A 38 -2.50 9.04 -3.21
CA ASN A 38 -3.02 7.77 -3.73
C ASN A 38 -2.04 6.61 -3.55
N PHE A 39 -0.75 6.92 -3.66
CA PHE A 39 0.33 5.95 -3.43
C PHE A 39 0.38 5.51 -1.96
N GLN A 40 0.39 6.43 -0.99
CA GLN A 40 0.41 6.08 0.43
C GLN A 40 -0.80 5.25 0.82
N LEU A 41 -2.00 5.63 0.40
CA LEU A 41 -3.22 4.86 0.66
C LEU A 41 -3.15 3.43 0.13
N ALA A 42 -2.42 3.18 -0.97
CA ALA A 42 -2.23 1.85 -1.52
C ALA A 42 -1.17 1.05 -0.76
N VAL A 43 -0.11 1.70 -0.27
CA VAL A 43 0.91 1.09 0.60
C VAL A 43 0.26 0.64 1.90
N ASP A 44 -0.50 1.51 2.57
CA ASP A 44 -1.15 1.22 3.85
C ASP A 44 -2.20 0.10 3.70
N HIS A 45 -2.94 0.10 2.59
CA HIS A 45 -3.88 -1.00 2.27
C HIS A 45 -3.13 -2.32 2.11
N ARG A 46 -2.03 -2.35 1.35
CA ARG A 46 -1.26 -3.59 1.19
C ARG A 46 -0.64 -4.04 2.51
N LEU A 47 -0.20 -3.12 3.34
CA LEU A 47 0.34 -3.38 4.66
C LEU A 47 -0.69 -4.07 5.57
N ALA A 48 -1.94 -3.58 5.57
CA ALA A 48 -3.06 -4.25 6.22
C ALA A 48 -3.28 -5.68 5.70
N GLU A 49 -3.25 -5.88 4.38
CA GLU A 49 -3.44 -7.20 3.78
C GLU A 49 -2.34 -8.20 4.19
N ILE A 50 -1.08 -7.74 4.24
CA ILE A 50 0.07 -8.56 4.65
C ILE A 50 -0.03 -8.91 6.14
N ARG A 51 -0.28 -7.94 7.01
CA ARG A 51 -0.37 -8.18 8.48
C ARG A 51 -1.53 -9.09 8.87
N MET A 52 -2.65 -8.99 8.16
CA MET A 52 -3.83 -9.85 8.40
C MET A 52 -3.82 -11.14 7.57
N ASN A 53 -2.81 -11.33 6.72
CA ASN A 53 -2.73 -12.43 5.75
C ASN A 53 -4.04 -12.63 4.94
N THR A 54 -4.71 -11.54 4.60
CA THR A 54 -6.06 -11.53 4.00
C THR A 54 -6.16 -10.40 2.97
N LEU A 55 -6.69 -10.68 1.77
CA LEU A 55 -6.96 -9.63 0.77
C LEU A 55 -8.29 -8.94 1.06
N TYR A 56 -8.30 -7.62 1.01
CA TYR A 56 -9.50 -6.82 1.26
C TYR A 56 -9.86 -5.99 0.03
N ASP A 57 -11.14 -5.96 -0.34
CA ASP A 57 -11.66 -4.94 -1.27
C ASP A 57 -11.71 -3.56 -0.61
N LYS A 58 -12.14 -3.53 0.66
CA LYS A 58 -12.08 -2.37 1.56
C LYS A 58 -11.53 -2.82 2.91
N VAL A 59 -10.49 -2.14 3.39
CA VAL A 59 -9.89 -2.45 4.69
C VAL A 59 -10.87 -2.05 5.81
N PRO A 60 -11.27 -2.98 6.68
CA PRO A 60 -12.15 -2.68 7.80
C PRO A 60 -11.52 -1.68 8.77
N ALA A 61 -12.34 -0.86 9.43
CA ALA A 61 -11.89 0.13 10.41
C ALA A 61 -11.02 -0.49 11.53
N SER A 62 -11.39 -1.70 11.95
CA SER A 62 -10.68 -2.48 12.98
C SER A 62 -9.28 -2.93 12.55
N VAL A 63 -8.97 -2.95 11.25
CA VAL A 63 -7.68 -3.39 10.72
C VAL A 63 -6.67 -2.26 10.70
N TRP A 64 -7.11 -1.01 10.54
CA TRP A 64 -6.21 0.16 10.52
C TRP A 64 -5.40 0.31 11.80
N LYS A 65 -5.86 -0.22 12.94
CA LYS A 65 -5.07 -0.22 14.19
C LYS A 65 -3.78 -1.04 14.08
N TYR A 66 -3.71 -1.96 13.12
CA TYR A 66 -2.53 -2.76 12.83
C TYR A 66 -1.65 -2.14 11.75
N VAL A 67 -1.98 -0.97 11.20
CA VAL A 67 -1.19 -0.25 10.20
C VAL A 67 -0.73 1.04 10.90
N ARG A 68 0.58 1.21 11.08
CA ARG A 68 1.15 2.30 11.88
C ARG A 68 2.42 2.81 11.26
#